data_AF-A0ABD4A3K8-F1
#
_entry.id   AF-A0ABD4A3K8-F1
#
_cell.length_a   1.000
_cell.length_b   1.000
_cell.length_c   1.000
_cell.angle_alpha   90.00
_cell.angle_beta   90.00
_cell.angle_gamma   90.00
#
_symmetry.space_group_name_H-M   'P 1'
#
loop_
_entity.id
_entity.type
_entity.pdbx_description
1 polymer ?
#
loop_
_entity_poly.entity_id
_entity_poly.type
_entity_poly.pdbx_seq_one_letter_code
_entity_poly.pdbx_strand_id
1 'polypeptide(L)' 'MSIRKEDLHFLVDLIDDKDTKLVYDLIKVVLEKDNQKKIAVEADNSPLSEEEKKILKEAEHDIKNDELIDWDDLHV' A
#
# COMPACT_ATOMS: atom_id res chain seq x y z
N MET A 1 4.75 -16.28 -5.23
CA MET A 1 5.29 -16.31 -6.61
C MET A 1 6.56 -15.46 -6.64
N SER A 2 7.64 -15.96 -7.25
CA SER A 2 8.89 -15.20 -7.44
C SER A 2 8.98 -14.79 -8.90
N ILE A 3 8.88 -13.50 -9.19
CA ILE A 3 9.07 -12.94 -10.53
C ILE A 3 10.56 -12.68 -10.69
N ARG A 4 11.15 -13.12 -11.81
CA ARG A 4 12.58 -12.90 -12.09
C ARG A 4 12.80 -11.42 -12.38
N LYS A 5 13.96 -10.89 -11.98
CA LYS A 5 14.29 -9.47 -12.15
C LYS A 5 14.20 -9.02 -13.62
N GLU A 6 14.50 -9.92 -14.54
CA GLU A 6 14.42 -9.72 -15.98
C GLU A 6 12.98 -9.48 -16.44
N ASP A 7 11.99 -10.05 -15.77
CA ASP A 7 10.59 -10.05 -16.18
C ASP A 7 9.80 -8.85 -15.59
N LEU A 8 10.43 -8.01 -14.76
CA LEU A 8 9.80 -6.83 -14.14
C LEU A 8 9.35 -5.78 -15.14
N HIS A 9 10.04 -5.65 -16.29
CA HIS A 9 9.68 -4.65 -17.31
C HIS A 9 8.32 -4.95 -17.97
N PHE A 10 7.92 -6.22 -18.08
CA PHE A 10 6.60 -6.60 -18.60
C PHE A 10 5.45 -6.16 -17.68
N LEU A 11 5.70 -5.98 -16.39
CA LEU A 11 4.68 -5.48 -15.48
C LEU A 11 4.34 -4.01 -15.78
N VAL A 12 5.31 -3.24 -16.29
CA VAL A 12 5.11 -1.86 -16.75
C VAL A 12 4.22 -1.82 -17.99
N ASP A 13 4.37 -2.77 -18.91
CA ASP A 13 3.56 -2.85 -20.13
C ASP A 13 2.07 -3.16 -19.84
N LEU A 14 1.74 -3.61 -18.62
CA LEU A 14 0.36 -3.87 -18.17
C LEU A 14 -0.28 -2.66 -17.47
N ILE A 15 0.46 -1.56 -17.34
CA ILE A 15 0.03 -0.37 -16.59
C ILE A 15 -0.37 0.72 -17.58
N ASP A 16 -1.47 1.40 -17.27
CA ASP A 16 -1.93 2.55 -18.04
C ASP A 16 -0.83 3.65 -18.04
N ASP A 17 -0.62 4.33 -19.16
CA ASP A 17 0.45 5.33 -19.33
C ASP A 17 0.43 6.39 -18.22
N LYS A 18 -0.76 6.72 -17.71
CA LYS A 18 -0.97 7.67 -16.61
C LYS A 18 -0.32 7.23 -15.29
N ASP A 19 -0.23 5.93 -15.05
CA ASP A 19 0.23 5.32 -13.79
C ASP A 19 1.68 4.81 -13.89
N THR A 20 2.24 4.79 -15.11
CA THR A 20 3.59 4.30 -15.41
C THR A 20 4.65 4.99 -14.56
N LYS A 21 4.57 6.31 -14.40
CA LYS A 21 5.53 7.08 -13.59
C LYS A 21 5.50 6.66 -12.11
N LEU A 22 4.30 6.52 -11.55
CA LEU A 22 4.12 6.13 -10.14
C LEU A 22 4.73 4.75 -9.88
N VAL A 23 4.53 3.81 -10.80
CA VAL A 23 5.06 2.45 -10.65
C VAL A 23 6.59 2.42 -10.80
N TYR A 24 7.16 3.18 -11.74
CA TYR A 24 8.61 3.32 -11.82
C TYR A 24 9.21 3.96 -10.56
N ASP A 25 8.57 4.99 -10.02
CA ASP A 25 9.00 5.64 -8.78
C ASP A 25 8.93 4.65 -7.61
N LEU A 26 7.89 3.83 -7.52
CA LEU A 26 7.74 2.79 -6.51
C LEU A 26 8.80 1.68 -6.65
N ILE A 27 9.01 1.15 -7.86
CA ILE A 27 10.04 0.13 -8.14
C ILE A 27 11.43 0.68 -7.79
N LYS A 28 11.71 1.93 -8.15
CA LYS A 28 12.96 2.60 -7.82
C LYS A 28 13.16 2.70 -6.32
N VAL A 29 12.14 3.14 -5.57
CA VAL A 29 12.19 3.18 -4.10
C VAL A 29 12.44 1.79 -3.51
N VAL A 30 11.79 0.75 -4.02
CA VAL A 30 11.98 -0.63 -3.56
C VAL A 30 13.42 -1.10 -3.84
N LEU A 31 13.96 -0.88 -5.04
CA LEU A 31 15.32 -1.28 -5.40
C LEU A 31 16.41 -0.51 -4.65
N GLU A 32 16.21 0.79 -4.44
CA GLU A 32 17.12 1.63 -3.63
C GLU A 32 17.09 1.22 -2.16
N LYS A 33 15.91 0.85 -1.65
CA LYS A 33 15.73 0.37 -0.29
C LYS A 33 16.17 -1.08 -0.07
N ASP A 34 16.14 -1.96 -1.08
CA ASP A 34 16.63 -3.35 -0.98
C ASP A 34 18.17 -3.41 -0.84
N ASN A 35 18.88 -2.38 -1.34
CA ASN A 35 20.31 -2.17 -1.07
C ASN A 35 20.60 -1.78 0.39
N GLN A 36 19.59 -1.37 1.16
CA GLN A 36 19.69 -1.09 2.59
C GLN A 36 19.01 -2.23 3.35
N LYS A 37 19.80 -3.15 3.92
CA LYS A 37 19.39 -4.42 4.56
C LYS A 37 18.29 -4.39 5.66
N LYS A 38 17.62 -3.27 5.93
CA LYS A 38 16.40 -3.19 6.75
C LYS A 38 15.57 -1.99 6.28
N ILE A 39 14.50 -2.24 5.53
CA ILE A 39 13.44 -1.25 5.37
C ILE A 39 12.70 -1.15 6.71
N ALA A 40 13.09 -0.21 7.56
CA ALA A 40 12.24 0.21 8.65
C ALA A 40 11.08 0.98 8.01
N VAL A 41 9.92 0.33 7.87
CA VAL A 41 8.67 1.03 7.63
C VAL A 41 8.34 1.72 8.94
N GLU A 42 8.74 2.98 9.07
CA GLU A 42 8.38 3.80 10.21
C GLU A 42 6.91 4.18 10.06
N ALA A 43 6.04 3.53 10.84
CA ALA A 43 4.66 3.94 10.98
C ALA A 43 4.63 5.27 11.75
N ASP A 44 3.74 6.18 11.35
CA ASP A 44 3.41 7.33 12.18
C ASP A 44 2.69 6.83 13.43
N ASN A 45 3.34 7.00 14.58
CA ASN A 45 2.79 6.64 15.89
C ASN A 45 2.31 7.90 16.65
N SER A 46 2.15 9.02 15.96
CA SER A 46 1.56 10.21 16.55
C SER A 46 0.10 9.94 16.97
N PRO A 47 -0.39 10.60 18.03
CA PRO A 47 -1.79 10.48 18.41
C PRO A 47 -2.69 10.95 17.26
N LEU A 48 -3.74 10.18 16.97
CA LEU A 48 -4.72 10.52 15.95
C LEU A 48 -5.29 11.92 16.17
N SER A 49 -5.36 12.70 15.10
CA SER A 49 -6.07 13.97 15.03
C SER A 49 -7.59 13.76 15.17
N GLU A 50 -8.33 14.84 15.44
CA GLU A 50 -9.79 14.77 15.52
C GLU A 50 -10.44 14.41 14.18
N GLU A 51 -9.83 14.80 13.07
CA GLU A 51 -10.30 14.44 11.72
C GLU A 51 -10.13 12.94 11.46
N GLU A 52 -8.97 12.38 11.78
CA GLU A 52 -8.71 10.93 11.64
C GLU A 52 -9.64 10.11 12.54
N LYS A 53 -9.90 10.56 13.77
CA LYS A 53 -10.87 9.91 14.67
C LYS A 53 -12.28 9.91 14.10
N LYS A 54 -12.67 10.96 13.37
CA LYS A 54 -13.99 11.04 12.75
C LYS A 54 -14.10 10.03 11.60
N ILE A 55 -13.07 9.96 10.75
CA ILE A 55 -12.99 9.01 9.64
C ILE A 55 -13.05 7.57 10.17
N LEU A 56 -12.33 7.25 11.24
CA LEU A 56 -12.36 5.92 11.85
C LEU A 56 -13.75 5.55 12.38
N LYS A 57 -14.46 6.48 13.01
CA LYS A 57 -15.83 6.24 13.49
C LYS A 57 -16.82 6.00 12.36
N GLU A 58 -16.68 6.72 11.25
CA GLU A 58 -17.50 6.53 10.05
C GLU A 58 -17.19 5.14 9.44
N ALA A 59 -15.91 4.81 9.27
CA ALA A 59 -15.50 3.49 8.78
C ALA A 59 -16.00 2.34 9.68
N GLU A 60 -15.92 2.46 11.01
CA GLU A 60 -16.46 1.46 11.95
C GLU A 60 -17.98 1.29 11.83
N HIS A 61 -18.70 2.37 11.54
CA HIS A 61 -20.14 2.32 11.33
C HIS A 61 -20.48 1.62 10.00
N ASP A 62 -19.72 1.93 8.96
CA ASP A 62 -19.93 1.37 7.62
C ASP A 62 -19.54 -0.12 7.57
N ILE A 63 -18.52 -0.54 8.32
CA ILE A 63 -18.21 -1.97 8.54
C ILE A 63 -19.39 -2.68 9.21
N LYS A 64 -19.98 -2.08 10.26
CA LYS A 64 -21.14 -2.68 10.96
C LYS A 64 -22.38 -2.81 10.08
N ASN A 65 -22.49 -1.96 9.05
CA ASN A 65 -23.61 -1.99 8.12
C ASN A 65 -23.32 -2.86 6.87
N ASP A 66 -22.24 -3.64 6.88
CA ASP A 66 -21.77 -4.43 5.74
C ASP A 66 -21.48 -3.59 4.47
N GLU A 67 -21.25 -2.28 4.63
CA GLU A 67 -20.89 -1.36 3.54
C GLU A 67 -19.38 -1.39 3.26
N LEU A 68 -18.57 -1.67 4.29
CA LEU A 68 -17.13 -1.88 4.21
C LEU A 68 -16.75 -3.24 4.80
N ILE A 69 -15.65 -3.80 4.31
CA ILE A 69 -15.08 -5.06 4.82
C ILE A 69 -13.93 -4.73 5.75
N ASP A 70 -13.89 -5.38 6.91
CA ASP A 70 -12.74 -5.33 7.79
C ASP A 70 -11.60 -6.18 7.18
N TRP A 71 -10.45 -5.54 6.97
CA TRP A 71 -9.27 -6.22 6.42
C TRP A 71 -8.66 -7.23 7.39
N ASP A 72 -8.87 -7.03 8.70
CA ASP A 72 -8.44 -8.00 9.72
C ASP A 72 -9.30 -9.27 9.68
N ASP A 73 -10.57 -9.18 9.26
CA ASP A 73 -11.45 -10.34 9.07
C ASP A 73 -11.08 -11.17 7.82
N LEU A 74 -10.29 -10.60 6.90
CA LEU A 74 -9.86 -11.23 5.65
C LEU A 74 -8.60 -12.11 5.79
N HIS A 75 -8.25 -12.59 6.99
CA HIS A 75 -7.07 -13.45 7.20
C HIS A 75 -7.02 -14.66 6.22
N VAL A 76 -6.15 -14.56 5.21
CA VAL A 76 -5.70 -15.63 4.28
C VAL A 76 -4.23 -15.93 4.51
#